data_AF-A0A8J4X974-F1
#
_entry.id   AF-A0A8J4X974-F1
#
_cell.length_a   1.000
_cell.length_b   1.000
_cell.length_c   1.000
_cell.angle_alpha   90.00
_cell.angle_beta   90.00
_cell.angle_gamma   90.00
#
_symmetry.space_group_name_H-M   'P 1'
#
loop_
_entity.id
_entity.type
_entity.pdbx_description
1 polymer ?
#
loop_
_entity_poly.entity_id
_entity_poly.type
_entity_poly.pdbx_seq_one_letter_code
_entity_poly.pdbx_strand_id
1 'polypeptide(L)'
;STDYGTTYERLNDKVGVKTVLSYLYVCPTNQRKVMVLTDPEFESSVLISSDEGASYQKYRLSFYVLSLLFHPSQEDWALAYSHDQKKQPSPGKPSCCERLLCTLTDYSCWIKGVEMKVHMDQK
;
A
#
# COMPACT_ATOMS: atom_id res chain seq x y z
N SER A 1 15.01 -4.97 -13.16
CA SER A 1 16.21 -4.67 -13.96
C SER A 1 16.63 -3.25 -13.64
N THR A 2 17.93 -3.00 -13.56
CA THR A 2 18.53 -1.66 -13.36
C THR A 2 19.34 -1.20 -14.59
N ASP A 3 19.33 -2.00 -15.66
CA ASP A 3 20.15 -1.86 -16.85
C ASP A 3 19.30 -1.96 -18.14
N TYR A 4 18.11 -1.34 -18.09
CA TYR A 4 17.17 -1.25 -19.21
C TYR A 4 16.73 -2.60 -19.78
N GLY A 5 16.65 -3.62 -18.92
CA GLY A 5 16.16 -4.95 -19.26
C GLY A 5 17.24 -5.91 -19.75
N THR A 6 18.52 -5.58 -19.58
CA THR A 6 19.63 -6.48 -19.94
C THR A 6 19.78 -7.61 -18.91
N THR A 7 19.63 -7.30 -17.62
CA THR A 7 19.66 -8.28 -16.53
C THR A 7 18.49 -8.12 -15.56
N TYR A 8 18.08 -9.23 -14.96
CA TYR A 8 16.96 -9.29 -14.02
C TYR A 8 17.36 -10.05 -12.76
N GLU A 9 17.08 -9.44 -11.61
CA GLU A 9 17.10 -10.10 -10.32
C GLU A 9 15.68 -10.53 -9.95
N ARG A 10 15.54 -11.71 -9.33
CA ARG A 10 14.24 -12.19 -8.85
C ARG A 10 13.86 -11.44 -7.59
N LEU A 11 12.71 -10.78 -7.61
CA LEU A 11 12.19 -10.05 -6.46
C LEU A 11 11.95 -10.95 -5.23
N ASN A 12 11.55 -12.21 -5.45
CA ASN A 12 11.33 -13.18 -4.37
C ASN A 12 12.57 -13.45 -3.51
N ASP A 13 13.78 -13.22 -4.03
CA ASP A 13 15.01 -13.36 -3.25
C ASP A 13 15.14 -12.24 -2.19
N LYS A 14 14.45 -11.11 -2.39
CA LYS A 14 14.42 -9.94 -1.47
C LYS A 14 13.25 -9.99 -0.49
N VAL A 15 12.09 -10.50 -0.93
CA VAL A 15 10.83 -10.46 -0.16
C VAL A 15 10.36 -11.81 0.37
N GLY A 16 11.16 -12.86 0.15
CA GLY A 16 10.90 -14.23 0.59
C GLY A 16 10.29 -15.12 -0.49
N VAL A 17 10.83 -16.33 -0.62
CA VAL A 17 10.54 -17.27 -1.72
C VAL A 17 9.07 -17.70 -1.80
N LYS A 18 8.35 -17.71 -0.66
CA LYS A 18 6.93 -18.09 -0.58
C LYS A 18 5.96 -16.95 -0.89
N THR A 19 6.46 -15.73 -1.09
CA THR A 19 5.60 -14.57 -1.33
C THR A 19 5.09 -14.59 -2.76
N VAL A 20 3.77 -14.55 -2.92
CA VAL A 20 3.09 -14.39 -4.21
C VAL A 20 2.71 -12.92 -4.37
N LEU A 21 3.09 -12.30 -5.47
CA LEU A 21 2.88 -10.87 -5.75
C LEU A 21 1.65 -10.69 -6.66
N SER A 22 0.87 -9.65 -6.43
CA SER A 22 -0.37 -9.37 -7.17
C SER A 22 -0.28 -8.09 -8.01
N TYR A 23 -0.08 -6.95 -7.36
CA TYR A 23 -0.06 -5.64 -8.02
C TYR A 23 1.18 -4.84 -7.65
N LEU A 24 1.71 -4.09 -8.60
CA LEU A 24 2.81 -3.15 -8.41
C LEU A 24 2.34 -1.74 -8.72
N TYR A 25 2.71 -0.81 -7.84
CA TYR A 25 2.39 0.60 -7.92
C TYR A 25 3.67 1.42 -7.80
N VAL A 26 3.81 2.45 -8.63
CA VAL A 26 4.92 3.40 -8.58
C VAL A 26 4.33 4.76 -8.23
N CYS A 27 4.92 5.45 -7.26
CA CYS A 27 4.44 6.77 -6.85
C CYS A 27 4.63 7.77 -8.01
N PRO A 28 3.58 8.54 -8.37
CA PRO A 28 3.63 9.45 -9.52
C PRO A 28 4.60 10.62 -9.31
N THR A 29 4.79 11.05 -8.06
CA THR A 29 5.68 12.18 -7.72
C THR A 29 7.10 11.73 -7.40
N ASN A 30 7.32 10.45 -7.06
CA ASN A 30 8.62 9.91 -6.70
C ASN A 30 8.77 8.47 -7.21
N GLN A 31 9.44 8.33 -8.35
CA GLN A 31 9.61 7.04 -9.02
C GLN A 31 10.47 6.03 -8.22
N ARG A 32 11.18 6.49 -7.19
CA ARG A 32 11.91 5.59 -6.28
C ARG A 32 11.00 4.84 -5.33
N LYS A 33 9.81 5.39 -5.09
CA LYS A 33 8.85 4.82 -4.16
C LYS A 33 7.96 3.82 -4.89
N VAL A 34 8.14 2.55 -4.56
CA VAL A 34 7.45 1.42 -5.18
C VAL A 34 6.69 0.66 -4.10
N MET A 35 5.43 0.36 -4.38
CA MET A 35 4.62 -0.52 -3.54
C MET A 35 4.24 -1.77 -4.29
N VAL A 36 4.33 -2.91 -3.62
CA VAL A 36 3.91 -4.20 -4.17
C VAL A 36 2.93 -4.85 -3.21
N LEU A 37 1.74 -5.19 -3.70
CA LEU A 37 0.76 -5.97 -2.96
C LEU A 37 1.06 -7.46 -3.15
N THR A 38 0.86 -8.22 -2.09
CA THR A 38 0.88 -9.69 -2.16
C THR A 38 -0.51 -10.24 -2.48
N ASP A 39 -0.56 -11.48 -2.94
CA ASP A 39 -1.82 -12.15 -3.22
C ASP A 39 -2.57 -12.42 -1.90
N PRO A 40 -3.77 -11.83 -1.70
CA PRO A 40 -4.52 -11.98 -0.47
C PRO A 40 -4.99 -13.41 -0.19
N GLU A 41 -5.03 -14.30 -1.18
CA GLU A 41 -5.36 -15.73 -0.96
C GLU A 41 -4.29 -16.45 -0.13
N PHE A 42 -3.04 -15.98 -0.21
CA PHE A 42 -1.91 -16.54 0.53
C PHE A 42 -1.53 -15.68 1.73
N GLU A 43 -1.35 -14.38 1.50
CA GLU A 43 -0.96 -13.42 2.52
C GLU A 43 -1.40 -12.01 2.11
N SER A 44 -2.21 -11.33 2.92
CA SER A 44 -2.50 -9.92 2.69
C SER A 44 -1.41 -9.05 3.30
N SER A 45 -0.53 -8.51 2.47
CA SER A 45 0.56 -7.62 2.87
C SER A 45 0.91 -6.62 1.77
N VAL A 46 1.53 -5.52 2.19
CA VAL A 46 2.12 -4.54 1.29
C VAL A 46 3.62 -4.47 1.54
N LEU A 47 4.38 -4.53 0.45
CA LEU A 47 5.82 -4.36 0.40
C LEU A 47 6.09 -2.94 -0.06
N ILE A 48 6.84 -2.16 0.71
CA ILE A 48 7.18 -0.78 0.39
C ILE A 48 8.68 -0.68 0.17
N SER A 49 9.08 -0.10 -0.95
CA SER A 49 10.45 0.30 -1.27
C SER A 49 10.51 1.80 -1.47
N SER A 50 11.58 2.43 -1.01
CA SER A 50 11.89 3.85 -1.22
C SER A 50 13.17 4.04 -2.05
N ASP A 51 13.71 2.94 -2.60
CA ASP A 51 15.03 2.84 -3.22
C ASP A 51 14.96 2.11 -4.58
N GLU A 52 13.92 2.40 -5.37
CA GLU A 52 13.73 1.85 -6.73
C GLU A 52 13.65 0.31 -6.74
N GLY A 53 13.19 -0.30 -5.65
CA GLY A 53 13.07 -1.76 -5.49
C GLY A 53 14.38 -2.47 -5.12
N ALA A 54 15.39 -1.75 -4.63
CA ALA A 54 16.60 -2.36 -4.12
C ALA A 54 16.34 -3.11 -2.79
N SER A 55 15.50 -2.57 -1.91
CA SER A 55 15.05 -3.20 -0.67
C SER A 55 13.56 -2.98 -0.43
N TYR A 56 12.95 -3.87 0.36
CA TYR A 56 11.52 -3.83 0.67
C TYR A 56 11.26 -4.05 2.15
N GLN A 57 10.36 -3.24 2.71
CA GLN A 57 9.78 -3.44 4.02
C GLN A 57 8.38 -4.03 3.88
N LYS A 58 8.12 -5.13 4.59
CA LYS A 58 6.86 -5.88 4.50
C LYS A 58 5.93 -5.53 5.65
N TYR A 59 4.71 -5.12 5.32
CA TYR A 59 3.66 -4.79 6.29
C TYR A 59 2.44 -5.67 6.05
N ARG A 60 2.07 -6.46 7.06
CA ARG A 60 0.88 -7.29 7.00
C ARG A 60 -0.37 -6.43 7.16
N LEU A 61 -1.34 -6.63 6.28
CA LEU A 61 -2.62 -5.93 6.30
C LEU A 61 -3.69 -6.81 6.95
N SER A 62 -4.64 -6.17 7.64
CA SER A 62 -5.80 -6.85 8.24
C SER A 62 -7.02 -6.90 7.32
N PHE A 63 -6.88 -6.44 6.07
CA PHE A 63 -7.93 -6.31 5.07
C PHE A 63 -7.34 -6.58 3.67
N TYR A 64 -8.22 -6.72 2.67
CA TYR A 64 -7.81 -6.96 1.28
C TYR A 64 -7.86 -5.67 0.46
N VAL A 65 -6.73 -5.31 -0.14
CA VAL A 65 -6.62 -4.14 -1.02
C VAL A 65 -6.93 -4.57 -2.45
N LEU A 66 -7.90 -3.92 -3.07
CA LEU A 66 -8.25 -4.13 -4.47
C LEU A 66 -7.57 -3.11 -5.39
N SER A 67 -7.52 -1.87 -4.93
CA SER A 67 -6.94 -0.77 -5.68
C SER A 67 -6.31 0.22 -4.72
N LEU A 68 -5.23 0.86 -5.17
CA LEU A 68 -4.52 1.89 -4.44
C LEU A 68 -4.39 3.14 -5.30
N LEU A 69 -4.64 4.31 -4.70
CA LEU A 69 -4.54 5.61 -5.35
C LEU A 69 -3.59 6.51 -4.56
N PHE A 70 -2.53 7.00 -5.19
CA PHE A 70 -1.60 7.94 -4.56
C PHE A 70 -2.21 9.33 -4.42
N HIS A 71 -1.83 10.05 -3.37
CA HIS A 71 -2.16 11.46 -3.24
C HIS A 71 -1.37 12.28 -4.27
N PRO A 72 -1.99 13.26 -4.95
CA PRO A 72 -1.35 14.00 -6.05
C PRO A 72 -0.13 14.84 -5.62
N SER A 73 -0.03 15.22 -4.34
CA SER A 73 1.06 16.08 -3.82
C SER A 73 1.79 15.52 -2.60
N GLN A 74 1.30 14.44 -1.98
CA GLN A 74 1.86 13.89 -0.74
C GLN A 74 2.35 12.48 -1.02
N GLU A 75 3.65 12.32 -1.25
CA GLU A 75 4.24 11.06 -1.72
C GLU A 75 4.09 9.89 -0.73
N ASP A 76 3.90 10.19 0.56
CA ASP A 76 3.73 9.19 1.62
C ASP A 76 2.30 8.74 1.83
N TRP A 77 1.36 9.31 1.08
CA TRP A 77 -0.06 9.10 1.27
C TRP A 77 -0.64 8.38 0.08
N ALA A 78 -1.34 7.28 0.35
CA ALA A 78 -2.26 6.70 -0.60
C ALA A 78 -3.53 6.24 0.08
N LEU A 79 -4.53 6.14 -0.78
CA LEU A 79 -5.82 5.58 -0.46
C LEU A 79 -5.89 4.15 -0.94
N ALA A 80 -6.24 3.23 -0.05
CA ALA A 80 -6.54 1.85 -0.40
C ALA A 80 -8.05 1.60 -0.39
N TYR A 81 -8.55 0.96 -1.43
CA TYR A 81 -9.94 0.50 -1.55
C TYR A 81 -10.03 -1.01 -1.27
N SER A 82 -11.03 -1.42 -0.50
CA SER A 82 -11.29 -2.82 -0.12
C SER A 82 -12.75 -3.22 -0.30
N HIS A 83 -13.01 -4.48 -0.67
CA HIS A 83 -14.38 -5.05 -0.74
C HIS A 83 -14.94 -5.42 0.63
N ASP A 84 -14.10 -5.59 1.65
CA ASP A 84 -14.55 -6.00 2.98
C ASP A 84 -15.40 -4.87 3.57
N GLN A 85 -16.73 -5.06 3.62
CA GLN A 85 -17.62 -4.13 4.30
C GLN A 85 -17.16 -4.05 5.74
N LYS A 86 -16.74 -2.85 6.19
CA LYS A 86 -16.25 -2.53 7.54
C LYS A 86 -16.72 -3.57 8.57
N LYS A 87 -15.85 -4.55 8.87
CA LYS A 87 -16.17 -5.52 9.93
C LYS A 87 -16.40 -4.72 11.21
N GLN A 88 -17.51 -5.05 11.87
CA GLN A 88 -17.93 -4.41 13.12
C GLN A 88 -16.72 -4.31 14.07
N PRO A 89 -16.48 -3.15 14.70
CA PRO A 89 -15.39 -3.01 15.66
C PRO A 89 -15.56 -4.10 16.73
N SER A 90 -14.55 -4.95 16.89
CA SER A 90 -14.50 -5.88 18.01
C SER A 90 -14.40 -5.06 19.29
N PRO A 91 -15.24 -5.29 20.31
CA PRO A 91 -15.16 -4.55 21.56
C PRO A 91 -13.77 -4.74 22.18
N GLY A 92 -13.05 -3.65 22.40
CA GLY A 92 -11.72 -3.65 23.03
C GLY A 92 -10.51 -3.61 22.09
N LYS A 93 -10.69 -3.46 20.77
CA LYS A 93 -9.59 -3.03 19.88
C LYS A 93 -10.00 -1.74 19.15
N PRO A 94 -9.15 -0.71 19.11
CA PRO A 94 -9.40 0.43 18.24
C PRO A 94 -9.46 -0.11 16.80
N SER A 95 -10.66 -0.09 16.20
CA SER A 95 -10.76 -0.25 14.75
C SER A 95 -9.93 0.90 14.16
N CYS A 96 -9.13 0.60 13.14
CA CYS A 96 -8.04 1.42 12.60
C CYS A 96 -8.43 2.85 12.09
N CYS A 97 -9.58 3.40 12.48
CA CYS A 97 -10.14 4.66 12.02
C CYS A 97 -10.14 5.80 13.06
N GLU A 98 -9.63 5.63 14.27
CA GLU A 98 -9.64 6.72 15.28
C GLU A 98 -8.36 7.58 15.25
N ARG A 99 -8.21 8.36 14.17
CA ARG A 99 -7.86 9.79 14.26
C ARG A 99 -8.04 10.48 12.91
N LEU A 100 -9.29 10.87 12.65
CA LEU A 100 -9.59 11.99 11.77
C LEU A 100 -8.95 13.25 12.36
N LEU A 101 -7.93 13.77 11.69
CA LEU A 101 -7.83 15.21 11.48
C LEU A 101 -7.63 15.39 9.98
N CYS A 102 -8.76 15.48 9.29
CA CYS A 102 -8.83 16.10 7.98
C CYS A 102 -8.39 17.55 8.13
N THR A 103 -7.19 17.87 7.66
CA THR A 103 -6.95 19.19 7.09
C THR A 103 -6.32 18.95 5.74
N LEU A 104 -7.12 19.11 4.70
CA LEU A 104 -6.80 19.91 3.52
C LEU A 104 -8.15 20.20 2.84
N THR A 105 -8.63 21.39 3.16
CA THR A 105 -9.63 22.18 2.43
C THR A 105 -9.45 22.05 0.91
N ASP A 106 -10.55 21.84 0.17
CA ASP A 106 -10.63 21.65 -1.29
C ASP A 106 -9.92 20.39 -1.78
N TYR A 107 -10.60 19.29 -2.12
CA TYR A 107 -11.62 19.18 -3.15
C TYR A 107 -12.78 18.29 -2.69
N SER A 108 -14.00 18.83 -2.70
CA SER A 108 -15.26 18.11 -2.97
C SER A 108 -15.29 16.61 -2.65
N CYS A 109 -15.80 16.31 -1.45
CA CYS A 109 -16.53 15.13 -0.98
C CYS A 109 -17.05 14.17 -2.07
N TRP A 110 -17.26 12.91 -1.67
CA TRP A 110 -18.00 11.80 -2.31
C TRP A 110 -17.14 10.62 -2.76
N ILE A 111 -16.68 9.80 -1.81
CA ILE A 111 -16.58 8.35 -2.06
C ILE A 111 -17.27 7.62 -0.89
N LYS A 112 -18.52 7.20 -1.12
CA LYS A 112 -19.19 6.19 -0.28
C LYS A 112 -18.51 4.85 -0.57
N GLY A 113 -17.57 4.45 0.28
CA GLY A 113 -16.84 3.19 0.18
C GLY A 113 -15.83 3.08 1.32
N VAL A 114 -15.39 1.87 1.63
CA VAL A 114 -14.42 1.61 2.71
C VAL A 114 -13.06 2.17 2.29
N GLU A 115 -12.80 3.45 2.62
CA GLU A 115 -11.52 4.14 2.44
C GLU A 115 -10.59 3.89 3.63
N MET A 116 -9.34 3.51 3.36
CA MET A 116 -8.28 3.44 4.37
C MET A 116 -7.05 4.23 3.91
N LYS A 117 -6.60 5.17 4.74
CA LYS A 117 -5.38 5.95 4.52
C LYS A 117 -4.16 5.12 4.92
N VAL A 118 -3.24 4.92 3.99
CA VAL A 118 -1.97 4.22 4.24
C VAL A 118 -0.87 5.28 4.31
N HIS A 119 -0.13 5.29 5.42
CA HIS A 119 1.08 6.12 5.58
C HIS A 119 2.31 5.27 5.25
N MET A 120 3.13 5.73 4.31
CA MET A 120 4.22 4.94 3.71
C MET A 120 5.61 5.33 4.22
N ASP A 121 5.72 5.76 5.48
CA ASP A 121 7.00 6.16 6.04
C ASP A 121 7.79 4.94 6.54
N GLN A 122 9.03 4.81 6.07
CA GLN A 122 9.99 3.79 6.51
C GLN A 122 10.82 4.40 7.64
N LYS A 123 10.37 4.25 8.88
CA LYS A 123 11.13 4.70 10.04
C LYS A 123 12.38 3.87 10.29
#